data_AF-A0AAD5TZ95-F1
#
_entry.id   AF-A0AAD5TZ95-F1
#
_cell.length_a   1.000
_cell.length_b   1.000
_cell.length_c   1.000
_cell.angle_alpha   90.00
_cell.angle_beta   90.00
_cell.angle_gamma   90.00
#
_symmetry.space_group_name_H-M   'P 1'
#
loop_
_entity.id
_entity.type
_entity.pdbx_description
1 polymer ?
#
loop_
_entity_poly.entity_id
_entity_poly.type
_entity_poly.pdbx_seq_one_letter_code
_entity_poly.pdbx_strand_id
1 'polypeptide(L)'
;MQNDLNNTVFNLGICEDLSNFFGTLGGLRKLDDNIIPKLNALTTRSTDLANSCSVYKLMLQENYTKREQLLKGCIEYTKNELEKENAVNNDESKNKTLTKIEVLERNKNIELIQKKLDKMESEFRVEDIIRDRALEIFKKRCRNSIKIEKNFGELK
;
A
#
# COMPACT_ATOMS: atom_id res chain seq x y z
N MET A 1 -3.07 -14.30 -19.89
CA MET A 1 -2.78 -14.91 -18.57
C MET A 1 -3.53 -14.10 -17.53
N GLN A 2 -4.79 -14.44 -17.31
CA GLN A 2 -5.61 -13.95 -16.19
C GLN A 2 -5.58 -15.03 -15.11
N ASN A 3 -5.26 -14.66 -13.87
CA ASN A 3 -5.87 -15.14 -12.63
C ASN A 3 -4.90 -14.92 -11.47
N ASP A 4 -5.25 -13.97 -10.60
CA ASP A 4 -5.46 -14.19 -9.16
C ASP A 4 -5.52 -12.84 -8.40
N LEU A 5 -6.58 -12.07 -8.67
CA LEU A 5 -6.96 -10.88 -7.88
C LEU A 5 -8.18 -11.12 -6.99
N ASN A 6 -8.52 -12.39 -6.72
CA ASN A 6 -9.69 -12.76 -5.91
C ASN A 6 -9.28 -13.45 -4.61
N ASN A 7 -8.88 -12.68 -3.58
CA ASN A 7 -9.35 -12.97 -2.21
C ASN A 7 -9.14 -11.87 -1.16
N THR A 8 -9.29 -10.61 -1.54
CA THR A 8 -9.78 -9.58 -0.62
C THR A 8 -10.58 -8.62 -1.49
N VAL A 9 -11.84 -8.37 -1.16
CA VAL A 9 -12.68 -7.42 -1.90
C VAL A 9 -12.05 -6.04 -1.76
N PHE A 10 -11.18 -5.71 -2.71
CA PHE A 10 -10.52 -4.43 -2.79
C PHE A 10 -11.54 -3.42 -3.28
N ASN A 11 -12.07 -2.61 -2.36
CA ASN A 11 -13.00 -1.56 -2.72
C ASN A 11 -12.22 -0.39 -3.33
N LEU A 12 -12.34 -0.20 -4.64
CA LEU A 12 -11.70 0.91 -5.38
C LEU A 12 -12.12 2.29 -4.85
N GLY A 13 -13.25 2.41 -4.16
CA GLY A 13 -13.67 3.65 -3.48
C GLY A 13 -12.71 4.12 -2.38
N ILE A 14 -11.79 3.27 -1.92
CA ILE A 14 -10.69 3.69 -1.03
C ILE A 14 -9.73 4.65 -1.73
N CYS A 15 -9.54 4.50 -3.05
CA CYS A 15 -8.57 5.26 -3.83
C CYS A 15 -9.11 6.62 -4.31
N GLU A 16 -10.43 6.82 -4.23
CA GLU A 16 -11.11 8.06 -4.62
C GLU A 16 -10.74 9.21 -3.67
N ASP A 17 -10.69 8.95 -2.37
CA ASP A 17 -10.35 9.91 -1.32
C ASP A 17 -9.01 9.56 -0.66
N LEU A 18 -8.06 10.50 -0.72
CA LEU A 18 -6.76 10.38 -0.03
C LEU A 18 -6.91 10.07 1.47
N SER A 19 -7.91 10.62 2.14
CA SER A 19 -8.16 10.40 3.57
C SER A 19 -8.48 8.93 3.86
N ASN A 20 -9.31 8.31 3.01
CA ASN A 20 -9.66 6.89 3.13
C ASN A 20 -8.45 6.01 2.81
N PHE A 21 -7.69 6.36 1.79
CA PHE A 21 -6.43 5.69 1.45
C PHE A 21 -5.44 5.72 2.63
N PHE A 22 -5.14 6.90 3.18
CA PHE A 22 -4.21 7.04 4.31
C PHE A 22 -4.73 6.37 5.58
N GLY A 23 -6.03 6.48 5.86
CA GLY A 23 -6.66 5.82 7.00
C GLY A 23 -6.55 4.30 6.91
N THR A 24 -6.82 3.74 5.73
CA THR A 24 -6.70 2.29 5.48
C THR A 24 -5.25 1.82 5.57
N LEU A 25 -4.33 2.52 4.90
CA LEU A 25 -2.90 2.20 4.92
C LEU A 25 -2.32 2.29 6.34
N GLY A 26 -2.69 3.32 7.10
CA GLY A 26 -2.33 3.46 8.51
C GLY A 26 -2.88 2.32 9.38
N GLY A 27 -4.12 1.90 9.13
CA GLY A 27 -4.73 0.74 9.78
C GLY A 27 -3.93 -0.55 9.56
N LEU A 28 -3.48 -0.79 8.33
CA LEU A 28 -2.63 -1.94 7.98
C LEU A 28 -1.25 -1.86 8.64
N ARG A 29 -0.64 -0.67 8.71
CA ARG A 29 0.68 -0.44 9.33
C ARG A 29 0.71 -0.57 10.86
N LYS A 30 -0.45 -0.60 11.54
CA LYS A 30 -0.52 -0.85 13.00
C LYS A 30 0.19 -2.14 13.43
N LEU A 31 0.28 -3.15 12.57
CA LEU A 31 1.03 -4.38 12.89
C LEU A 31 2.52 -4.10 13.08
N ASP A 32 3.10 -3.27 12.21
CA ASP A 32 4.51 -2.85 12.23
C ASP A 32 4.77 -1.83 13.35
N ASP A 33 3.89 -0.84 13.55
CA ASP A 33 4.04 0.15 14.62
C ASP A 33 4.06 -0.50 16.01
N ASN A 34 3.34 -1.61 16.16
CA ASN A 34 3.24 -2.37 17.41
C ASN A 34 4.13 -3.63 17.41
N ILE A 35 5.12 -3.72 16.54
CA ILE A 35 5.97 -4.92 16.44
C ILE A 35 6.71 -5.22 17.75
N ILE A 36 7.33 -4.23 18.37
CA ILE A 36 8.07 -4.39 19.63
C ILE A 36 7.14 -4.89 20.76
N PRO A 37 6.02 -4.21 21.10
CA PRO A 37 5.16 -4.68 22.18
C PRO A 37 4.54 -6.05 21.88
N LYS A 38 4.17 -6.34 20.62
CA LYS A 38 3.66 -7.67 20.24
C LYS A 38 4.71 -8.75 20.44
N LEU A 39 5.94 -8.54 19.96
CA LEU A 39 7.03 -9.50 20.12
C LEU A 39 7.45 -9.70 21.59
N ASN A 40 7.39 -8.65 22.41
CA ASN A 40 7.64 -8.75 23.85
C ASN A 40 6.55 -9.57 24.56
N ALA A 41 5.28 -9.42 24.14
CA ALA A 41 4.17 -10.21 24.67
C ALA A 41 4.31 -11.71 24.34
N LEU A 42 4.86 -12.06 23.16
CA LEU A 42 5.17 -13.46 22.83
C LEU A 42 6.12 -14.05 23.89
N THR A 43 7.24 -13.38 24.17
CA THR A 43 8.27 -13.91 25.07
C THR A 43 7.92 -13.97 26.56
N THR A 44 6.95 -13.18 27.00
CA THR A 44 6.54 -13.14 28.41
C THR A 44 5.43 -14.15 28.72
N ARG A 45 4.74 -14.66 27.69
CA ARG A 45 3.55 -15.51 27.87
C ARG A 45 3.63 -16.86 27.15
N SER A 46 4.49 -17.03 26.14
CA SER A 46 4.56 -18.27 25.39
C SER A 46 5.70 -19.17 25.85
N THR A 47 5.34 -20.42 26.16
CA THR A 47 6.29 -21.52 26.37
C THR A 47 6.90 -22.01 25.05
N ASP A 48 6.27 -21.68 23.91
CA ASP A 48 6.70 -22.00 22.55
C ASP A 48 6.95 -20.74 21.70
N LEU A 49 8.18 -20.23 21.81
CA LEU A 49 8.65 -19.08 21.05
C LEU A 49 8.71 -19.35 19.54
N ALA A 50 8.98 -20.59 19.13
CA ALA A 50 9.12 -20.95 17.71
C ALA A 50 7.79 -20.86 16.99
N ASN A 51 6.74 -21.48 17.54
CA ASN A 51 5.41 -21.39 16.98
C ASN A 51 4.89 -19.94 17.00
N SER A 52 5.12 -19.22 18.10
CA SER A 52 4.73 -17.80 18.24
C SER A 52 5.35 -16.92 17.16
N CYS A 53 6.66 -17.06 16.92
CA CYS A 53 7.34 -16.33 15.86
C CYS A 53 6.84 -16.75 14.47
N SER A 54 6.47 -18.03 14.27
CA SER A 54 5.99 -18.54 12.97
C SER A 54 4.63 -17.95 12.61
N VAL A 55 3.70 -17.93 13.56
CA VAL A 55 2.40 -17.27 13.40
C VAL A 55 2.58 -15.78 13.11
N TYR A 56 3.45 -15.10 13.87
CA TYR A 56 3.71 -13.68 13.66
C TYR A 56 4.34 -13.39 12.28
N LYS A 57 5.21 -14.28 11.80
CA LYS A 57 5.78 -14.22 10.44
C LYS A 57 4.69 -14.24 9.37
N LEU A 58 3.73 -15.16 9.48
CA LEU A 58 2.61 -15.26 8.53
C LEU A 58 1.74 -14.00 8.57
N MET A 59 1.46 -13.46 9.76
CA MET A 59 0.72 -12.20 9.90
C MET A 59 1.43 -11.02 9.21
N LEU A 60 2.75 -10.92 9.35
CA LEU A 60 3.52 -9.88 8.65
C LEU A 60 3.42 -10.04 7.13
N GLN A 61 3.60 -11.25 6.60
CA GLN A 61 3.51 -11.51 5.16
C GLN A 61 2.13 -11.16 4.60
N GLU A 62 1.07 -11.63 5.25
CA GLU A 62 -0.30 -11.34 4.82
C GLU A 62 -0.56 -9.82 4.81
N ASN A 63 -0.07 -9.10 5.83
CA ASN A 63 -0.22 -7.66 5.90
C ASN A 63 0.57 -6.94 4.81
N TYR A 64 1.80 -7.38 4.52
CA TYR A 64 2.64 -6.83 3.44
C TYR A 64 1.95 -7.00 2.09
N THR A 65 1.43 -8.19 1.80
CA THR A 65 0.66 -8.45 0.57
C THR A 65 -0.55 -7.52 0.46
N LYS A 66 -1.33 -7.37 1.54
CA LYS A 66 -2.51 -6.48 1.55
C LYS A 66 -2.14 -5.02 1.29
N ARG A 67 -1.06 -4.52 1.89
CA ARG A 67 -0.59 -3.15 1.67
C ARG A 67 -0.08 -2.94 0.27
N GLU A 68 0.69 -3.89 -0.26
CA GLU A 68 1.20 -3.84 -1.61
C GLU A 68 0.07 -3.83 -2.65
N GLN A 69 -0.93 -4.69 -2.48
CA GLN A 69 -2.14 -4.69 -3.30
C GLN A 69 -2.88 -3.35 -3.23
N LEU A 70 -3.04 -2.78 -2.03
CA LEU A 70 -3.67 -1.46 -1.85
C LEU A 70 -2.90 -0.34 -2.56
N LEU A 71 -1.59 -0.29 -2.36
CA LEU A 71 -0.74 0.75 -2.93
C LEU A 71 -0.71 0.65 -4.47
N LYS A 72 -0.40 -0.54 -5.01
CA LYS A 72 -0.37 -0.76 -6.46
C LYS A 72 -1.74 -0.51 -7.09
N GLY A 73 -2.81 -1.02 -6.48
CA GLY A 73 -4.18 -0.85 -6.95
C GLY A 73 -4.61 0.62 -6.99
N CYS A 74 -4.33 1.41 -5.94
CA CYS A 74 -4.68 2.83 -5.95
C CYS A 74 -3.81 3.67 -6.89
N ILE A 75 -2.52 3.34 -7.04
CA ILE A 75 -1.65 3.99 -8.03
C ILE A 75 -2.17 3.73 -9.45
N GLU A 76 -2.51 2.48 -9.78
CA GLU A 76 -3.04 2.12 -11.10
C GLU A 76 -4.40 2.78 -11.36
N TYR A 77 -5.31 2.74 -10.38
CA TYR A 77 -6.60 3.43 -10.47
C TYR A 77 -6.43 4.92 -10.76
N THR A 78 -5.55 5.60 -10.01
CA THR A 78 -5.33 7.04 -10.16
C THR A 78 -4.62 7.38 -11.47
N LYS A 79 -3.71 6.52 -11.97
CA LYS A 79 -3.11 6.67 -13.30
C LYS A 79 -4.17 6.59 -14.39
N ASN A 80 -5.05 5.60 -14.33
CA ASN A 80 -6.15 5.45 -15.28
C ASN A 80 -7.14 6.64 -15.23
N GLU A 81 -7.40 7.19 -14.05
CA GLU A 81 -8.20 8.40 -13.88
C GLU A 81 -7.54 9.61 -14.55
N LEU A 82 -6.24 9.81 -14.29
CA LEU A 82 -5.45 10.89 -14.88
C LEU A 82 -5.37 10.79 -16.41
N GLU A 83 -5.18 9.59 -16.96
CA GLU A 83 -5.14 9.35 -18.40
C GLU A 83 -6.47 9.70 -19.07
N LYS A 84 -7.60 9.34 -18.46
CA LYS A 84 -8.94 9.68 -18.96
C LYS A 84 -9.16 11.18 -19.00
N GLU A 85 -8.83 11.89 -17.92
CA GLU A 85 -8.99 13.35 -17.86
C GLU A 85 -8.12 14.07 -18.90
N ASN A 86 -6.89 13.60 -19.11
CA ASN A 86 -6.00 14.13 -20.14
C ASN A 86 -6.50 13.86 -21.56
N ALA A 87 -7.05 12.66 -21.82
CA ALA A 87 -7.61 12.32 -23.13
C ALA A 87 -8.79 13.24 -23.47
N VAL A 88 -9.71 13.42 -22.52
CA VAL A 88 -10.87 14.31 -22.67
C VAL A 88 -10.42 15.76 -22.92
N ASN A 89 -9.47 16.27 -22.13
CA ASN A 89 -8.96 17.63 -22.27
C ASN A 89 -8.31 17.89 -23.65
N ASN A 90 -7.59 16.89 -24.18
CA ASN A 90 -6.95 16.98 -25.49
C ASN A 90 -7.96 17.00 -26.64
N ASP A 91 -9.02 16.20 -26.57
CA ASP A 91 -10.05 16.14 -27.62
C ASP A 91 -10.93 17.39 -27.62
N GLU A 92 -11.32 17.88 -26.44
CA GLU A 92 -12.14 19.08 -26.30
C GLU A 92 -11.37 20.37 -26.67
N SER A 93 -10.07 20.43 -26.38
CA SER A 93 -9.19 21.53 -26.79
C SER A 93 -9.03 21.61 -28.32
N LYS A 94 -8.98 20.45 -29.00
CA LYS A 94 -8.93 20.38 -30.47
C LYS A 94 -10.25 20.81 -31.11
N ASN A 95 -11.38 20.43 -30.50
CA ASN A 95 -12.72 20.72 -31.01
C ASN A 95 -13.22 22.13 -30.63
N LYS A 96 -12.43 22.92 -29.87
CA LYS A 96 -12.79 24.27 -29.36
C LYS A 96 -14.17 24.33 -28.69
N THR A 97 -14.60 23.21 -28.10
CA THR A 97 -15.95 23.08 -27.57
C THR A 97 -16.08 23.72 -26.17
N LEU A 98 -14.96 23.91 -25.49
CA LEU A 98 -14.91 24.48 -24.14
C LEU A 98 -14.64 25.98 -24.13
N THR A 99 -15.27 26.64 -23.16
CA THR A 99 -14.93 27.99 -22.75
C THR A 99 -13.59 28.02 -22.00
N LYS A 100 -12.99 29.22 -21.92
CA LYS A 100 -11.75 29.44 -21.17
C LYS A 100 -11.88 29.06 -19.67
N ILE A 101 -13.07 29.23 -19.09
CA ILE A 101 -13.32 28.92 -17.67
C ILE A 101 -13.30 27.41 -17.46
N GLU A 102 -14.00 26.65 -18.31
CA GLU A 102 -14.05 25.18 -18.23
C GLU A 102 -12.67 24.54 -18.43
N VAL A 103 -11.84 25.09 -19.34
CA VAL A 103 -10.45 24.64 -19.50
C VAL A 103 -9.64 24.85 -18.22
N LEU A 104 -9.80 25.98 -17.55
CA LEU A 104 -9.10 26.27 -16.29
C LEU A 104 -9.55 25.34 -15.16
N GLU A 105 -10.84 25.04 -15.06
CA GLU A 105 -11.39 24.12 -14.06
C GLU A 105 -10.91 22.69 -14.28
N ARG A 106 -10.90 22.22 -15.53
CA ARG A 106 -10.34 20.89 -15.86
C ARG A 106 -8.85 20.78 -15.57
N ASN A 107 -8.06 21.79 -15.93
CA ASN A 107 -6.63 21.78 -15.62
C ASN A 107 -6.38 21.71 -14.10
N LYS A 108 -7.19 22.40 -13.29
CA LYS A 108 -7.14 22.27 -11.82
C LYS A 108 -7.48 20.84 -11.36
N ASN A 109 -8.48 20.21 -11.97
CA ASN A 109 -8.83 18.81 -11.66
C ASN A 109 -7.65 17.86 -11.94
N ILE A 110 -7.04 17.99 -13.13
CA ILE A 110 -5.86 17.21 -13.53
C ILE A 110 -4.71 17.42 -12.53
N GLU A 111 -4.43 18.66 -12.12
CA GLU A 111 -3.41 18.95 -11.11
C GLU A 111 -3.71 18.29 -9.74
N LEU A 112 -4.98 18.22 -9.34
CA LEU A 112 -5.38 17.56 -8.10
C LEU A 112 -5.18 16.04 -8.18
N ILE A 113 -5.55 15.42 -9.30
CA ILE A 113 -5.34 13.99 -9.53
C ILE A 113 -3.85 13.66 -9.59
N GLN A 114 -3.03 14.50 -10.25
CA GLN A 114 -1.58 14.33 -10.27
C GLN A 114 -0.99 14.41 -8.85
N LYS A 115 -1.37 15.41 -8.05
CA LYS A 115 -0.92 15.51 -6.64
C LYS A 115 -1.35 14.31 -5.80
N LYS A 116 -2.53 13.76 -6.07
CA LYS A 116 -3.01 12.51 -5.43
C LYS A 116 -2.10 11.34 -5.78
N LEU A 117 -1.79 11.17 -7.08
CA LEU A 117 -0.89 10.14 -7.55
C LEU A 117 0.51 10.25 -6.93
N ASP A 118 1.10 11.44 -6.91
CA ASP A 118 2.44 11.68 -6.36
C ASP A 118 2.53 11.28 -4.88
N LYS A 119 1.47 11.57 -4.11
CA LYS A 119 1.36 11.16 -2.71
C LYS A 119 1.30 9.64 -2.57
N MET A 120 0.50 8.96 -3.37
CA MET A 120 0.39 7.49 -3.33
C MET A 120 1.70 6.81 -3.74
N GLU A 121 2.39 7.31 -4.76
CA GLU A 121 3.71 6.81 -5.16
C GLU A 121 4.78 7.07 -4.10
N SER A 122 4.69 8.20 -3.38
CA SER A 122 5.55 8.45 -2.22
C SER A 122 5.32 7.43 -1.10
N GLU A 123 4.06 7.11 -0.80
CA GLU A 123 3.74 6.07 0.18
C GLU A 123 4.24 4.68 -0.23
N PHE A 124 4.19 4.37 -1.52
CA PHE A 124 4.76 3.12 -2.04
C PHE A 124 6.27 3.04 -1.84
N ARG A 125 7.01 4.14 -2.05
CA ARG A 125 8.45 4.19 -1.74
C ARG A 125 8.75 4.06 -0.25
N VAL A 126 7.89 4.62 0.61
CA VAL A 126 8.04 4.53 2.07
C VAL A 126 7.77 3.11 2.57
N GLU A 127 6.90 2.35 1.90
CA GLU A 127 6.52 1.00 2.30
C GLU A 127 7.70 0.05 2.43
N ASP A 128 8.66 0.11 1.49
CA ASP A 128 9.87 -0.71 1.55
C ASP A 128 10.69 -0.44 2.82
N ILE A 129 10.80 0.83 3.22
CA ILE A 129 11.55 1.24 4.41
C ILE A 129 10.87 0.73 5.69
N ILE A 130 9.54 0.82 5.75
CA ILE A 130 8.75 0.34 6.89
C ILE A 130 8.89 -1.18 7.03
N ARG A 131 8.76 -1.90 5.91
CA ARG A 131 8.94 -3.34 5.84
C ARG A 131 10.33 -3.72 6.35
N ASP A 132 11.39 -3.14 5.80
CA ASP A 132 12.77 -3.47 6.19
C ASP A 132 13.02 -3.25 7.69
N ARG A 133 12.53 -2.15 8.25
CA ARG A 133 12.65 -1.87 9.69
C ARG A 133 11.95 -2.94 10.53
N ALA A 134 10.72 -3.31 10.18
CA ALA A 134 9.97 -4.33 10.91
C ALA A 134 10.63 -5.71 10.80
N LEU A 135 11.13 -6.05 9.61
CA LEU A 135 11.87 -7.28 9.34
C LEU A 135 13.12 -7.38 10.22
N GLU A 136 13.90 -6.31 10.34
CA GLU A 136 15.10 -6.31 11.17
C GLU A 136 14.80 -6.54 12.66
N ILE A 137 13.71 -5.94 13.17
CA ILE A 137 13.27 -6.15 14.55
C ILE A 137 12.83 -7.61 14.75
N PHE A 138 12.02 -8.13 13.83
CA PHE A 138 11.57 -9.52 13.85
C PHE A 138 12.75 -10.50 13.83
N LYS A 139 13.69 -10.34 12.90
CA LYS A 139 14.89 -11.18 12.78
C LYS A 139 15.69 -11.19 14.07
N LYS A 140 15.93 -10.02 14.68
CA LYS A 140 16.66 -9.91 15.95
C LYS A 140 15.99 -10.70 17.08
N ARG A 141 14.66 -10.71 17.14
CA ARG A 141 13.91 -11.40 18.21
C ARG A 141 13.74 -12.90 17.96
N CYS A 142 13.46 -13.29 16.72
CA CYS A 142 13.12 -14.67 16.34
C CYS A 142 14.30 -15.44 15.72
N ARG A 143 15.53 -14.90 15.77
CA ARG A 143 16.74 -15.48 15.16
C ARG A 143 16.97 -16.96 15.49
N ASN A 144 16.73 -17.34 16.74
CA ASN A 144 17.05 -18.68 17.25
C ASN A 144 15.86 -19.64 17.21
N SER A 145 14.67 -19.13 16.86
CA SER A 145 13.42 -19.89 16.95
C SER A 145 12.87 -20.31 15.58
N ILE A 146 13.38 -19.73 14.49
CA ILE A 146 12.99 -20.06 13.11
C ILE A 146 14.26 -20.12 12.26
N LYS A 147 14.38 -21.16 11.41
CA LYS A 147 15.28 -21.07 10.24
C LYS A 147 14.71 -19.97 9.35
N ILE A 148 15.23 -18.76 9.48
CA ILE A 148 14.81 -17.63 8.64
C ILE A 148 15.21 -17.99 7.21
N GLU A 149 14.28 -18.62 6.47
CA GLU A 149 14.47 -18.89 5.06
C GLU A 149 14.76 -17.58 4.34
N LYS A 150 15.78 -17.61 3.48
CA LYS A 150 16.32 -16.46 2.74
C LYS A 150 15.26 -15.72 1.92
N ASN A 151 14.10 -16.31 1.70
CA ASN A 151 13.03 -15.82 0.84
C ASN A 151 12.08 -14.80 1.51
N PHE A 152 12.28 -14.46 2.79
CA PHE A 152 11.41 -13.49 3.48
C PHE A 152 11.51 -12.06 2.91
N GLY A 153 12.59 -11.74 2.19
CA GLY A 153 12.81 -10.48 1.48
C GLY A 153 12.73 -10.60 -0.05
N GLU A 154 12.32 -11.75 -0.60
CA GLU A 154 12.26 -12.00 -2.04
C GLU A 154 10.83 -12.01 -2.61
N LEU A 155 9.85 -11.50 -1.86
CA LEU A 155 8.59 -11.05 -2.46
C LEU A 155 8.88 -9.74 -3.21
N LYS A 156 9.40 -9.88 -4.43
CA LYS A 156 9.50 -8.84 -5.45
C LYS A 156 8.38 -9.00 -6.47
#